data_AF-A0A2U2X3D7-F1
#
_entry.id   AF-A0A2U2X3D7-F1
#
_cell.length_a   1.000
_cell.length_b   1.000
_cell.length_c   1.000
_cell.angle_alpha   90.00
_cell.angle_beta   90.00
_cell.angle_gamma   90.00
#
_symmetry.space_group_name_H-M   'P 1'
#
loop_
_entity.id
_entity.type
_entity.pdbx_description
1 polymer ?
#
loop_
_entity_poly.entity_id
_entity_poly.type
_entity_poly.pdbx_seq_one_letter_code
_entity_poly.pdbx_strand_id
1 'polypeptide(L)' 'MNENEISSIIIGCAMEVHTRLGPGLLESAYQKCLLYELEKIGFLVEQELTRFIHQLVLTN' A
#
# COMPACT_ATOMS: atom_id res chain seq x y z
N MET A 1 -1.99 -5.13 16.32
CA MET A 1 -2.79 -5.65 15.20
C MET A 1 -2.08 -6.86 14.64
N ASN A 2 -2.82 -7.90 14.25
CA ASN A 2 -2.27 -9.03 13.52
C ASN A 2 -2.30 -8.77 12.00
N GLU A 3 -1.66 -9.65 11.23
CA GLU A 3 -1.55 -9.52 9.77
C GLU A 3 -2.92 -9.50 9.06
N ASN A 4 -3.91 -10.22 9.57
CA ASN A 4 -5.26 -10.27 8.99
C ASN A 4 -6.02 -8.96 9.19
N GLU A 5 -5.88 -8.34 10.37
CA GLU A 5 -6.47 -7.04 10.68
C GLU A 5 -5.88 -5.95 9.77
N ILE A 6 -4.55 -5.94 9.61
CA ILE A 6 -3.85 -5.00 8.73
C ILE A 6 -4.30 -5.21 7.28
N SER A 7 -4.33 -6.46 6.81
CA SER A 7 -4.75 -6.79 5.44
C SER A 7 -6.18 -6.35 5.16
N SER A 8 -7.09 -6.55 6.11
CA SER A 8 -8.50 -6.15 5.97
C SER A 8 -8.65 -4.63 5.79
N ILE A 9 -7.85 -3.85 6.51
CA ILE A 9 -7.84 -2.38 6.39
C ILE A 9 -7.29 -1.95 5.04
N ILE A 10 -6.16 -2.50 4.61
CA ILE A 10 -5.54 -2.15 3.31
C ILE A 10 -6.50 -2.46 2.17
N ILE A 11 -7.16 -3.63 2.19
CA ILE A 11 -8.16 -4.01 1.19
C ILE A 11 -9.34 -3.03 1.19
N GLY A 12 -9.84 -2.65 2.38
CA GLY A 12 -10.90 -1.65 2.51
C GLY A 12 -10.55 -0.31 1.87
N CYS A 13 -9.35 0.22 2.16
CA CYS A 13 -8.85 1.46 1.53
C CYS A 13 -8.71 1.31 0.01
N ALA A 14 -8.19 0.18 -0.48
CA ALA A 14 -8.04 -0.06 -1.92
C ALA A 14 -9.40 -0.16 -2.64
N MET A 15 -10.42 -0.75 -1.99
CA MET A 15 -11.78 -0.78 -2.51
C MET A 15 -12.41 0.61 -2.59
N GLU A 16 -12.17 1.47 -1.59
CA GLU A 16 -12.63 2.86 -1.61
C GLU A 16 -12.01 3.63 -2.79
N VAL A 17 -10.70 3.47 -3.01
CA VAL A 17 -9.98 4.06 -4.15
C VAL A 17 -10.59 3.58 -5.48
N HIS A 18 -10.76 2.26 -5.63
CA HIS A 18 -11.32 1.69 -6.87
C HIS A 18 -12.76 2.16 -7.13
N THR A 19 -13.58 2.26 -6.07
CA THR A 19 -14.97 2.72 -6.16
C THR A 19 -15.04 4.18 -6.62
N ARG A 20 -14.12 5.04 -6.14
CA ARG A 20 -14.08 6.46 -6.51
C ARG A 20 -13.50 6.72 -7.89
N LEU A 21 -12.40 6.04 -8.24
CA LEU A 21 -11.67 6.30 -9.48
C LEU A 21 -12.22 5.54 -10.68
N GLY A 22 -12.76 4.34 -10.45
CA GLY A 22 -13.11 3.41 -11.52
C GLY A 22 -11.88 2.78 -12.21
N PRO A 23 -12.12 1.79 -13.09
CA PRO A 23 -11.05 1.09 -13.79
C PRO A 23 -10.38 1.95 -14.88
N GLY A 24 -9.15 1.59 -15.28
CA GLY A 24 -8.50 2.14 -16.49
C GLY A 24 -7.48 3.26 -16.25
N LEU A 25 -7.19 3.61 -14.99
CA LEU A 25 -6.11 4.53 -14.65
C LEU A 25 -4.76 3.81 -14.48
N LEU A 26 -3.68 4.60 -14.52
CA LEU A 26 -2.32 4.13 -14.28
C LEU A 26 -2.15 3.64 -12.84
N GLU A 27 -1.26 2.66 -12.65
CA GLU A 27 -0.89 2.13 -11.33
C GLU A 27 -0.45 3.25 -10.37
N SER A 28 0.34 4.22 -10.86
CA SER A 28 0.82 5.35 -10.05
C SER A 28 -0.30 6.25 -9.51
N ALA A 29 -1.46 6.28 -10.16
CA ALA A 29 -2.63 6.97 -9.64
C ALA A 29 -3.25 6.18 -8.48
N TYR A 30 -3.41 4.87 -8.65
CA TYR A 30 -3.90 3.96 -7.62
C TYR A 30 -3.01 3.96 -6.38
N GLN A 31 -1.69 3.86 -6.56
CA GLN A 31 -0.72 3.89 -5.46
C GLN A 31 -0.84 5.18 -4.63
N LYS A 32 -0.84 6.35 -5.29
CA LYS A 32 -0.96 7.65 -4.60
C LYS A 32 -2.27 7.78 -3.82
N CYS A 33 -3.38 7.33 -4.39
CA CYS A 33 -4.68 7.39 -3.72
C CYS A 33 -4.77 6.40 -2.55
N LEU A 34 -4.20 5.21 -2.67
CA LEU A 34 -4.14 4.24 -1.58
C LEU A 34 -3.28 4.75 -0.42
N LEU A 35 -2.13 5.36 -0.74
CA LEU A 35 -1.27 6.00 0.25
C LEU A 35 -2.05 7.06 1.03
N TYR A 36 -2.76 7.94 0.32
CA TYR A 36 -3.60 8.96 0.93
C TYR A 36 -4.69 8.38 1.85
N GLU A 37 -5.42 7.35 1.44
CA GLU A 37 -6.46 6.74 2.29
C GLU A 37 -5.87 6.07 3.56
N LEU A 38 -4.67 5.47 3.46
CA LEU A 38 -3.98 4.87 4.60
C LEU A 38 -3.43 5.94 5.57
N GLU A 39 -2.84 7.01 5.05
CA GLU A 39 -2.36 8.15 5.85
C GLU A 39 -3.51 8.83 6.59
N LYS A 40 -4.66 9.00 5.93
CA LYS A 40 -5.86 9.64 6.47
C LYS A 40 -6.43 8.91 7.69
N ILE A 41 -6.23 7.59 7.79
CA ILE A 41 -6.64 6.80 8.96
C ILE A 41 -5.49 6.59 9.96
N GLY A 42 -4.35 7.27 9.77
CA GLY A 42 -3.25 7.37 10.72
C GLY A 42 -2.11 6.37 10.53
N PHE A 43 -2.04 5.64 9.41
CA PHE A 43 -0.88 4.79 9.13
C PHE A 43 0.29 5.61 8.61
N LEU A 44 1.49 5.25 9.07
CA LEU A 44 2.74 5.59 8.42
C LEU A 44 2.97 4.59 7.29
N VAL A 45 3.06 5.09 6.06
CA VAL A 45 3.19 4.28 4.85
C VAL A 45 4.28 4.83 3.95
N GLU A 46 4.98 3.94 3.29
CA GLU A 46 6.01 4.25 2.29
C GLU A 46 5.69 3.44 1.02
N GLN A 47 5.97 4.01 -0.15
CA GLN A 47 5.80 3.33 -1.45
C GLN A 47 7.15 3.13 -2.13
N GLU A 48 7.25 2.04 -2.89
CA GLU A 48 8.39 1.74 -3.77
C GLU A 48 9.76 1.78 -3.08
N LEU A 49 9.85 1.19 -1.88
CA LEU A 49 11.10 1.05 -1.16
C LEU A 49 12.08 0.21 -1.97
N THR A 50 13.12 0.86 -2.51
CA THR A 50 14.22 0.18 -3.18
C THR A 50 14.96 -0.67 -2.17
N ARG A 51 14.82 -1.99 -2.25
CA ARG A 51 15.55 -2.92 -1.38
C ARG A 51 16.70 -3.55 -2.16
N PHE A 52 17.93 -3.25 -1.73
CA PHE A 52 19.13 -3.88 -2.30
C PHE A 52 19.21 -5.34 -1.82
N ILE A 53 18.92 -6.28 -2.73
CA ILE A 53 18.90 -7.72 -2.45
C ILE A 53 20.30 -8.26 -2.11
N HIS A 54 21.36 -7.50 -2.43
CA HIS A 54 22.75 -7.93 -2.25
C HIS A 54 23.22 -8.02 -0.78
N GLN A 55 22.51 -7.40 0.17
CA GLN A 55 22.86 -7.47 1.61
C GLN A 55 22.14 -8.60 2.37
N LEU A 56 21.10 -9.21 1.78
CA LEU A 56 20.31 -10.26 2.44
C LEU A 56 20.94 -11.65 2.37
N VAL A 57 21.88 -11.90 1.46
CA VAL A 57 22.53 -13.22 1.32
C VAL A 57 23.64 -13.44 2.36
N LEU A 58 24.08 -12.39 3.07
CA LEU A 58 25.16 -12.48 4.07
C LEU A 58 24.66 -12.58 5.52
N THR A 59 23.35 -12.78 5.73
CA THR A 59 22.76 -13.01 7.06
C THR A 59 21.98 -14.33 7.05
N ASN A 60 22.72 -15.43 6.94
CA ASN A 60 22.34 -16.77 7.40
C ASN A 60 23.58 -17.44 8.00
#